data_AF-A0A3B9N0I8-F1
#
_entry.id   AF-A0A3B9N0I8-F1
#
_cell.length_a   1.000
_cell.length_b   1.000
_cell.length_c   1.000
_cell.angle_alpha   90.00
_cell.angle_beta   90.00
_cell.angle_gamma   90.00
#
_symmetry.space_group_name_H-M   'P 1'
#
loop_
_entity.id
_entity.type
_entity.pdbx_description
1 polymer ?
#
loop_
_entity_poly.entity_id
_entity_poly.type
_entity_poly.pdbx_seq_one_letter_code
_entity_poly.pdbx_strand_id
1 'polypeptide(L)'
;MNNILIALIIGIVAGTIDVIPMIIQKLDKYASLAAFTHWVVLGLIIPFVSWNIDPWLKGIIIGEIAIVPTLFMVLPHDKKAFFPIVIMSAFLGIGVAIAGARFIG
;
A
#
# COMPACT_ATOMS: atom_id res chain seq x y z
N MET A 1 17.34 14.69 -4.45
CA MET A 1 16.44 14.66 -3.27
C MET A 1 16.90 13.54 -2.36
N ASN A 2 16.69 13.64 -1.05
CA ASN A 2 16.94 12.52 -0.14
C ASN A 2 16.01 11.35 -0.55
N ASN A 3 16.55 10.16 -0.81
CA ASN A 3 15.79 8.98 -1.22
C ASN A 3 14.63 8.67 -0.27
N ILE A 4 14.83 8.94 1.03
CA ILE A 4 13.80 8.80 2.06
C ILE A 4 12.64 9.78 1.82
N LEU A 5 12.92 11.01 1.40
CA LEU A 5 11.88 12.01 1.11
C LEU A 5 11.05 11.60 -0.12
N ILE A 6 11.69 11.07 -1.16
CA ILE A 6 10.97 10.55 -2.34
C ILE A 6 10.06 9.39 -1.94
N ALA A 7 10.58 8.44 -1.15
CA ALA A 7 9.82 7.31 -0.62
C ALA A 7 8.60 7.74 0.21
N LEU A 8 8.76 8.75 1.07
CA LEU A 8 7.65 9.35 1.81
C LEU A 8 6.59 9.93 0.88
N ILE A 9 6.99 10.67 -0.15
CA ILE A 9 6.04 11.25 -1.11
C ILE A 9 5.27 10.15 -1.85
N ILE A 10 5.96 9.09 -2.30
CA ILE A 10 5.33 7.93 -2.94
C ILE A 10 4.29 7.30 -2.00
N GLY A 11 4.67 7.06 -0.74
CA GLY A 11 3.77 6.50 0.27
C GLY A 11 2.56 7.38 0.58
N ILE A 12 2.74 8.70 0.67
CA ILE A 12 1.65 9.67 0.88
C ILE A 12 0.69 9.66 -0.31
N VAL A 13 1.20 9.62 -1.54
CA VAL A 13 0.37 9.53 -2.75
C VAL A 13 -0.43 8.23 -2.75
N ALA A 14 0.22 7.09 -2.51
CA ALA A 14 -0.45 5.79 -2.44
C ALA A 14 -1.53 5.74 -1.35
N GLY A 15 -1.21 6.20 -0.14
CA GLY A 15 -2.16 6.23 0.97
C GLY A 15 -3.33 7.18 0.73
N THR A 16 -3.09 8.29 0.03
CA THR A 16 -4.19 9.19 -0.38
C THR A 16 -5.11 8.48 -1.38
N ILE A 17 -4.56 7.78 -2.36
CA ILE A 17 -5.36 7.00 -3.33
C ILE A 17 -6.19 5.92 -2.63
N ASP A 18 -5.61 5.22 -1.66
CA ASP A 18 -6.30 4.16 -0.90
C ASP A 18 -7.47 4.69 -0.06
N VAL A 19 -7.31 5.87 0.55
CA VAL A 19 -8.32 6.45 1.43
C VAL A 19 -9.48 7.12 0.67
N ILE A 20 -9.30 7.54 -0.58
CA ILE A 20 -10.38 8.12 -1.40
C ILE A 20 -11.65 7.24 -1.41
N PRO A 21 -11.60 5.94 -1.81
CA PRO A 21 -12.79 5.09 -1.79
C PRO A 21 -13.33 4.87 -0.37
N MET A 22 -12.49 4.90 0.67
CA MET A 22 -12.93 4.75 2.06
C MET A 22 -13.75 5.95 2.54
N ILE A 23 -13.33 7.17 2.18
CA ILE A 23 -14.07 8.39 2.48
C ILE A 23 -15.40 8.42 1.72
N ILE A 24 -15.40 8.03 0.45
CA ILE A 24 -16.64 7.94 -0.37
C ILE A 24 -17.63 6.95 0.25
N GLN A 25 -17.13 5.83 0.78
CA GLN A 25 -17.93 4.80 1.46
C GLN A 25 -18.27 5.15 2.92
N LYS A 26 -17.81 6.31 3.43
CA LYS A 26 -18.03 6.76 4.81
C LYS A 26 -17.56 5.75 5.87
N LEU A 27 -16.44 5.09 5.60
CA LEU A 27 -15.82 4.16 6.56
C LEU A 27 -15.33 4.91 7.80
N ASP A 28 -15.05 4.14 8.86
CA ASP A 28 -14.51 4.68 10.10
C ASP A 28 -13.21 5.49 9.87
N LYS A 29 -13.06 6.58 10.63
CA LYS A 29 -11.94 7.51 10.48
C LYS A 29 -10.62 6.87 10.89
N TYR A 30 -10.63 6.03 11.92
CA TYR A 30 -9.42 5.32 12.36
C TYR A 30 -9.05 4.23 11.37
N ALA A 31 -10.01 3.55 10.76
CA ALA A 31 -9.75 2.62 9.66
C ALA A 31 -9.09 3.33 8.47
N SER A 32 -9.62 4.50 8.07
CA SER A 32 -9.04 5.31 6.99
C SER A 32 -7.62 5.79 7.32
N LEU A 33 -7.39 6.25 8.54
CA LEU A 33 -6.06 6.67 8.99
C LEU A 33 -5.07 5.51 9.06
N ALA A 34 -5.52 4.32 9.48
CA ALA A 34 -4.71 3.11 9.50
C ALA A 34 -4.28 2.71 8.09
N ALA A 35 -5.20 2.72 7.12
CA ALA A 35 -4.92 2.44 5.71
C ALA A 35 -3.95 3.46 5.10
N PHE A 36 -4.15 4.76 5.36
CA PHE A 36 -3.21 5.80 4.94
C PHE A 36 -1.80 5.56 5.50
N THR A 37 -1.70 5.33 6.81
CA THR A 37 -0.41 5.14 7.49
C THR A 37 0.28 3.87 7.00
N HIS A 38 -0.47 2.81 6.75
CA HIS A 38 0.01 1.58 6.17
C HIS A 38 0.75 1.84 4.84
N TRP A 39 0.16 2.61 3.93
CA TRP A 39 0.79 2.94 2.65
C TRP A 39 1.97 3.91 2.76
N VAL A 40 1.93 4.86 3.70
CA VAL A 40 3.09 5.71 4.00
C VAL A 40 4.28 4.86 4.45
N VAL A 41 4.04 3.87 5.33
CA VAL A 41 5.06 2.92 5.78
C VAL A 41 5.53 2.03 4.62
N LEU A 42 4.63 1.50 3.80
CA LEU A 42 5.03 0.69 2.63
C LEU A 42 5.84 1.50 1.62
N GLY A 43 5.56 2.78 1.44
CA GLY A 43 6.38 3.70 0.64
C GLY A 43 7.84 3.77 1.12
N LEU A 44 8.08 3.62 2.43
CA LEU A 44 9.41 3.56 3.04
C LEU A 44 10.04 2.16 3.05
N ILE A 45 9.26 1.10 2.81
CA ILE A 45 9.76 -0.28 2.84
C ILE A 45 10.04 -0.76 1.42
N ILE A 46 9.02 -0.77 0.56
CA ILE A 46 9.07 -1.41 -0.76
C ILE A 46 10.26 -0.96 -1.62
N PRO A 47 10.59 0.35 -1.72
CA PRO A 47 11.71 0.79 -2.55
C PRO A 47 13.08 0.31 -2.04
N PHE A 48 13.23 0.07 -0.74
CA PHE A 48 14.51 -0.27 -0.11
C PHE A 48 14.71 -1.76 0.09
N VAL A 49 13.72 -2.60 -0.24
CA VAL A 49 13.88 -4.05 -0.28
C VAL A 49 14.63 -4.45 -1.56
N SER A 50 15.83 -5.01 -1.37
CA SER A 50 16.75 -5.44 -2.43
C SER A 50 16.52 -6.90 -2.83
N TRP A 51 15.36 -7.19 -3.44
CA TRP A 51 15.09 -8.51 -4.03
C TRP A 51 15.44 -8.52 -5.52
N ASN A 52 16.05 -9.61 -5.99
CA ASN A 52 16.42 -9.80 -7.39
C ASN A 52 15.22 -10.27 -8.24
N ILE A 53 14.16 -9.46 -8.29
CA ILE A 53 12.94 -9.68 -9.08
C ILE A 53 12.43 -8.35 -9.63
N ASP A 54 11.54 -8.41 -10.62
CA ASP A 54 10.95 -7.22 -11.21
C ASP A 54 10.20 -6.35 -10.18
N PRO A 55 10.25 -5.01 -10.30
CA PRO A 55 9.60 -4.10 -9.35
C PRO A 55 8.10 -4.35 -9.19
N TRP A 56 7.37 -4.60 -10.28
CA TRP A 56 5.92 -4.84 -10.22
C TRP A 56 5.59 -6.07 -9.36
N LEU A 57 6.34 -7.16 -9.52
CA LEU A 57 6.14 -8.40 -8.77
C LEU A 57 6.54 -8.22 -7.30
N LYS A 58 7.66 -7.51 -7.05
CA LYS A 58 8.08 -7.11 -5.70
C LYS A 58 6.97 -6.34 -4.98
N GLY A 59 6.36 -5.39 -5.68
CA GLY A 59 5.24 -4.60 -5.18
C GLY A 59 4.05 -5.44 -4.77
N ILE A 60 3.62 -6.38 -5.63
CA ILE A 60 2.53 -7.31 -5.32
C ILE A 60 2.89 -8.13 -4.08
N ILE A 61 4.03 -8.81 -4.06
CA ILE A 61 4.38 -9.73 -2.98
C ILE A 61 4.44 -9.00 -1.64
N ILE A 62 5.12 -7.85 -1.58
CA ILE A 62 5.26 -7.12 -0.31
C ILE A 62 3.92 -6.49 0.11
N GLY A 63 3.15 -5.93 -0.82
CA GLY A 63 1.82 -5.39 -0.53
C GLY A 63 0.88 -6.45 0.04
N GLU A 64 0.77 -7.60 -0.63
CA GLU A 64 -0.09 -8.71 -0.20
C GLU A 64 0.32 -9.29 1.16
N ILE A 65 1.62 -9.43 1.43
CA ILE A 65 2.11 -9.87 2.75
C ILE A 65 1.73 -8.84 3.82
N ALA A 66 1.84 -7.55 3.51
CA ALA A 66 1.62 -6.49 4.47
C ALA A 66 0.14 -6.32 4.85
N ILE A 67 -0.80 -6.69 3.97
CA ILE A 67 -2.24 -6.60 4.27
C ILE A 67 -2.78 -7.81 5.05
N VAL A 68 -2.00 -8.87 5.27
CA VAL A 68 -2.45 -10.07 6.02
C VAL A 68 -3.04 -9.73 7.40
N PRO A 69 -2.42 -8.87 8.24
CA PRO A 69 -3.02 -8.47 9.52
C PRO A 69 -4.36 -7.76 9.33
N THR A 70 -4.47 -6.90 8.31
CA THR A 70 -5.71 -6.19 7.97
C THR A 70 -6.81 -7.15 7.55
N LEU A 71 -6.49 -8.18 6.75
CA LEU A 71 -7.45 -9.20 6.35
C LEU A 71 -8.01 -9.96 7.56
N PHE A 72 -7.18 -10.34 8.54
CA PHE A 72 -7.67 -10.99 9.75
C PHE A 72 -8.58 -10.11 10.60
N MET A 73 -8.37 -8.79 10.56
CA MET A 73 -9.25 -7.84 11.25
C MET A 73 -10.58 -7.61 10.51
N VAL A 74 -10.56 -7.53 9.19
CA VAL A 74 -11.74 -7.13 8.40
C VAL A 74 -12.64 -8.30 8.04
N LEU A 75 -12.09 -9.44 7.62
CA LEU A 75 -12.87 -10.56 7.07
C LEU A 75 -13.90 -11.18 8.04
N PRO A 76 -13.72 -11.18 9.37
CA PRO A 76 -14.77 -11.61 10.30
C PRO A 76 -16.03 -10.74 10.23
N HIS A 77 -15.89 -9.45 9.90
CA HIS A 77 -16.98 -8.48 9.83
C HIS A 77 -17.52 -8.30 8.41
N ASP A 78 -16.64 -8.33 7.40
CA ASP A 78 -17.03 -8.20 6.00
C ASP A 78 -16.18 -9.11 5.09
N LYS A 79 -16.75 -10.28 4.76
CA LYS A 79 -16.12 -11.24 3.84
C LYS A 79 -16.06 -10.75 2.40
N LYS A 80 -16.96 -9.84 1.99
CA LYS A 80 -16.99 -9.33 0.62
C LYS A 80 -15.84 -8.35 0.36
N ALA A 81 -15.28 -7.78 1.42
CA ALA A 81 -14.11 -6.90 1.35
C ALA A 81 -12.82 -7.61 0.91
N PHE A 82 -12.77 -8.95 0.90
CA PHE A 82 -11.58 -9.70 0.49
C PHE A 82 -11.02 -9.27 -0.88
N PHE A 83 -11.85 -9.36 -1.93
CA PHE A 83 -11.41 -9.04 -3.28
C PHE A 83 -11.04 -7.56 -3.45
N PRO A 84 -11.84 -6.59 -2.96
CA PRO A 84 -11.43 -5.18 -2.97
C PRO A 84 -10.08 -4.94 -2.31
N ILE A 85 -9.82 -5.50 -1.13
CA ILE A 85 -8.56 -5.29 -0.40
C ILE A 85 -7.38 -5.86 -1.19
N VAL A 86 -7.47 -7.10 -1.65
CA VAL A 86 -6.40 -7.78 -2.41
C VAL A 86 -6.12 -7.04 -3.73
N ILE A 87 -7.16 -6.64 -4.47
CA ILE A 87 -6.98 -5.95 -5.75
C ILE A 87 -6.36 -4.57 -5.56
N MET A 88 -6.84 -3.80 -4.57
CA MET A 88 -6.30 -2.47 -4.25
C MET A 88 -4.86 -2.56 -3.76
N SER A 89 -4.57 -3.55 -2.90
CA SER A 89 -3.23 -3.84 -2.40
C SER A 89 -2.25 -4.15 -3.52
N ALA A 90 -2.60 -5.08 -4.42
CA ALA A 90 -1.77 -5.40 -5.57
C ALA A 90 -1.56 -4.17 -6.47
N PHE A 91 -2.61 -3.42 -6.77
CA PHE A 91 -2.54 -2.22 -7.62
C PHE A 91 -1.60 -1.16 -7.04
N LEU A 92 -1.79 -0.80 -5.76
CA LEU A 92 -0.97 0.19 -5.09
C LEU A 92 0.45 -0.31 -4.84
N GLY A 93 0.62 -1.60 -4.51
CA GLY A 93 1.93 -2.24 -4.32
C GLY A 93 2.78 -2.16 -5.59
N ILE A 94 2.19 -2.49 -6.75
CA ILE A 94 2.82 -2.31 -8.06
C ILE A 94 3.22 -0.84 -8.27
N GLY A 95 2.29 0.08 -8.04
CA GLY A 95 2.52 1.52 -8.22
C GLY A 95 3.68 2.04 -7.36
N VAL A 96 3.70 1.69 -6.09
CA VAL A 96 4.76 2.08 -5.14
C VAL A 96 6.10 1.49 -5.56
N ALA A 97 6.15 0.22 -5.95
CA ALA A 97 7.40 -0.42 -6.33
C ALA A 97 7.98 0.12 -7.63
N ILE A 98 7.14 0.36 -8.65
CA ILE A 98 7.56 0.96 -9.92
C ILE A 98 8.02 2.40 -9.70
N ALA A 99 7.29 3.19 -8.90
CA ALA A 99 7.71 4.54 -8.57
C ALA A 99 9.04 4.55 -7.80
N GLY A 100 9.20 3.63 -6.84
CA GLY A 100 10.45 3.45 -6.10
C GLY A 100 11.62 3.15 -7.03
N ALA A 101 11.48 2.16 -7.92
CA ALA A 101 12.52 1.81 -8.89
C ALA A 101 12.83 2.96 -9.86
N ARG A 102 11.84 3.79 -10.22
CA ARG A 102 12.06 4.91 -11.15
C ARG A 102 12.76 6.11 -10.52
N PHE A 103 12.46 6.41 -9.25
CA PHE A 103 12.87 7.67 -8.63
C PHE A 103 13.95 7.53 -7.54
N ILE A 104 14.20 6.32 -7.02
CA ILE A 104 15.15 6.07 -5.92
C ILE A 104 16.37 5.26 -6.37
N GLY A 105 16.19 4.27 -7.26
CA GLY A 105 17.24 3.35 -7.69
C GLY A 105 16.80 2.43 -8.81
#